data_AF-A0A329MCJ2-F1
#
_entry.id   AF-A0A329MCJ2-F1
#
_cell.length_a   1.000
_cell.length_b   1.000
_cell.length_c   1.000
_cell.angle_alpha   90.00
_cell.angle_beta   90.00
_cell.angle_gamma   90.00
#
_symmetry.space_group_name_H-M   'P 1'
#
loop_
_entity.id
_entity.type
_entity.pdbx_description
1 polymer ?
#
loop_
_entity_poly.entity_id
_entity_poly.type
_entity_poly.pdbx_seq_one_letter_code
_entity_poly.pdbx_strand_id
1 'polypeptide(L)'
;MGVLMTAAVIVLPLLLIALQWMLGRWSFLVDAAALVCAVAAGVITSLAVYEIRRDGTVFMTDIHKLFTNSVFLLASGFLGIYGIAKLGMHMFKRYRMQ
;
A
#
# COMPACT_ATOMS: atom_id res chain seq x y z
N MET A 1 20.71 7.67 2.29
CA MET A 1 19.38 7.49 1.66
C MET A 1 18.83 6.08 1.79
N GLY A 2 19.61 5.02 1.49
CA GLY A 2 19.13 3.63 1.66
C GLY A 2 18.68 3.28 3.09
N VAL A 3 19.44 3.70 4.11
CA VAL A 3 19.14 3.42 5.53
C VAL A 3 17.82 4.06 5.99
N LEU A 4 17.47 5.24 5.48
CA LEU A 4 16.22 5.91 5.82
C LEU A 4 15.02 5.19 5.21
N MET A 5 15.15 4.71 3.98
CA MET A 5 14.09 3.96 3.29
C MET A 5 13.86 2.60 3.95
N THR A 6 14.93 1.88 4.28
CA THR A 6 14.80 0.60 4.99
C THR A 6 14.23 0.79 6.39
N ALA A 7 14.65 1.82 7.12
CA ALA A 7 14.05 2.15 8.42
C ALA A 7 12.56 2.48 8.28
N ALA A 8 12.16 3.29 7.29
CA ALA A 8 10.75 3.66 7.08
C ALA A 8 9.88 2.44 6.79
N VAL A 9 10.34 1.50 5.95
CA VAL A 9 9.59 0.26 5.63
C VAL A 9 9.34 -0.61 6.86
N ILE A 10 10.20 -0.54 7.88
CA ILE A 10 10.02 -1.31 9.13
C ILE A 10 9.22 -0.50 10.16
N VAL A 11 9.54 0.78 10.34
CA VAL A 11 8.97 1.63 11.39
C VAL A 11 7.53 2.01 11.09
N LEU A 12 7.20 2.35 9.83
CA LEU A 12 5.84 2.76 9.45
C LEU A 12 4.78 1.68 9.70
N PRO A 13 4.96 0.40 9.32
CA PRO A 13 3.96 -0.61 9.62
C PRO A 13 3.84 -0.88 11.13
N LEU A 14 4.93 -0.82 11.89
CA LEU A 14 4.87 -0.95 13.37
C LEU A 14 4.06 0.20 13.99
N LEU A 15 4.27 1.43 13.53
CA LEU A 15 3.48 2.60 13.93
C LEU A 15 2.00 2.41 13.59
N LEU A 16 1.70 1.88 12.40
CA LEU A 16 0.33 1.64 11.96
C LEU A 16 -0.37 0.56 12.80
N ILE A 17 0.35 -0.50 13.21
CA ILE A 17 -0.16 -1.50 14.16
C ILE A 17 -0.49 -0.85 15.50
N ALA A 18 0.44 -0.05 16.06
CA ALA A 18 0.22 0.65 17.32
C ALA A 18 -0.98 1.61 17.23
N LEU A 19 -1.11 2.32 16.11
CA LEU A 19 -2.24 3.22 15.85
C LEU A 19 -3.57 2.45 15.76
N GLN A 20 -3.61 1.32 15.07
CA GLN A 20 -4.82 0.48 14.99
C GLN A 20 -5.22 -0.10 16.35
N TRP A 21 -4.25 -0.44 17.20
CA TRP A 21 -4.52 -0.86 18.58
C TRP A 21 -5.11 0.27 19.43
N MET A 22 -4.60 1.51 19.30
CA MET A 22 -5.17 2.69 19.97
C MET A 22 -6.58 3.03 19.47
N LEU A 23 -6.82 2.94 18.17
CA LEU A 23 -8.10 3.27 17.55
C LEU A 23 -9.20 2.26 17.87
N GLY A 24 -8.85 1.01 18.18
CA GLY A 24 -9.79 -0.05 18.54
C GLY A 24 -10.90 -0.21 17.50
N ARG A 25 -12.13 0.21 17.83
CA ARG A 25 -13.30 0.17 16.93
C ARG A 25 -13.16 1.08 15.70
N TRP A 26 -12.37 2.14 15.78
CA TRP A 26 -12.12 3.09 14.67
C TRP A 26 -11.11 2.57 13.64
N SER A 27 -10.51 1.40 13.87
CA SER A 27 -9.66 0.72 12.87
C SER A 27 -10.39 0.46 11.55
N PHE A 28 -11.73 0.38 11.57
CA PHE A 28 -12.55 0.29 10.36
C PHE A 28 -12.30 1.45 9.37
N LEU A 29 -12.00 2.67 9.86
CA LEU A 29 -11.68 3.79 8.98
C LEU A 29 -10.36 3.59 8.24
N VAL A 30 -9.37 2.97 8.90
CA VAL A 30 -8.07 2.65 8.29
C VAL A 30 -8.25 1.56 7.24
N ASP A 31 -9.08 0.56 7.53
CA ASP A 31 -9.45 -0.50 6.57
C ASP A 31 -10.22 0.07 5.37
N ALA A 32 -11.16 1.00 5.59
CA ALA A 32 -11.91 1.68 4.53
C ALA A 32 -11.00 2.57 3.67
N ALA A 33 -10.08 3.31 4.28
CA ALA A 33 -9.08 4.09 3.55
C ALA A 33 -8.19 3.17 2.69
N ALA A 34 -7.76 2.02 3.22
CA ALA A 34 -6.98 1.05 2.48
C ALA A 34 -7.75 0.48 1.28
N LEU A 35 -9.07 0.24 1.43
CA LEU A 35 -9.93 -0.17 0.33
C LEU A 35 -9.99 0.88 -0.78
N VAL A 36 -10.19 2.16 -0.41
CA VAL A 36 -10.20 3.28 -1.38
C VAL A 36 -8.85 3.38 -2.10
N CYS A 37 -7.74 3.26 -1.38
CA CYS A 37 -6.40 3.23 -1.96
C CYS A 37 -6.23 2.03 -2.91
N ALA A 38 -6.76 0.85 -2.56
CA ALA A 38 -6.68 -0.35 -3.41
C ALA A 38 -7.42 -0.17 -4.73
N VAL A 39 -8.63 0.40 -4.67
CA VAL A 39 -9.40 0.73 -5.88
C VAL A 39 -8.66 1.76 -6.72
N ALA A 40 -8.18 2.86 -6.12
CA ALA A 40 -7.46 3.90 -6.83
C ALA A 40 -6.18 3.36 -7.50
N ALA A 41 -5.34 2.63 -6.77
CA ALA A 41 -4.12 2.03 -7.31
C ALA A 41 -4.44 1.02 -8.42
N GLY A 42 -5.49 0.21 -8.27
CA GLY A 42 -5.96 -0.74 -9.27
C GLY A 42 -6.42 -0.07 -10.56
N VAL A 43 -7.24 0.98 -10.47
CA VAL A 43 -7.71 1.74 -11.64
C VAL A 43 -6.55 2.40 -12.37
N ILE A 44 -5.65 3.08 -11.66
CA ILE A 44 -4.49 3.75 -12.30
C ILE A 44 -3.58 2.70 -12.97
N THR A 45 -3.33 1.57 -12.31
CA THR A 45 -2.53 0.48 -12.90
C THR A 45 -3.20 -0.10 -14.14
N SER A 46 -4.52 -0.35 -14.10
CA SER A 46 -5.26 -0.89 -15.25
C SER A 46 -5.28 0.07 -16.44
N LEU A 47 -5.42 1.38 -16.19
CA LEU A 47 -5.35 2.41 -17.23
C LEU A 47 -3.96 2.44 -17.87
N ALA A 48 -2.90 2.42 -17.06
CA ALA A 48 -1.53 2.38 -17.57
C ALA A 48 -1.28 1.12 -18.42
N VAL A 49 -1.74 -0.06 -17.97
CA VAL A 49 -1.63 -1.30 -18.74
C VAL A 49 -2.42 -1.22 -20.05
N TYR A 50 -3.62 -0.64 -20.03
CA TYR A 50 -4.43 -0.46 -21.23
C TYR A 50 -3.74 0.46 -22.25
N GLU A 51 -3.20 1.59 -21.81
CA GLU A 51 -2.45 2.52 -22.67
C GLU A 51 -1.23 1.85 -23.31
N ILE A 52 -0.41 1.14 -22.52
CA ILE A 52 0.76 0.40 -23.02
C ILE A 52 0.34 -0.62 -24.09
N ARG A 53 -0.76 -1.35 -23.86
CA ARG A 53 -1.24 -2.37 -24.80
C ARG A 53 -1.84 -1.76 -26.07
N ARG A 54 -2.54 -0.63 -25.96
CA ARG A 54 -3.18 0.07 -27.06
C ARG A 54 -2.16 0.75 -27.96
N ASP A 55 -1.19 1.44 -27.37
CA ASP A 55 -0.23 2.28 -28.10
C ASP A 55 0.96 1.46 -28.63
N GLY A 56 1.01 0.16 -28.31
CA GLY A 56 2.08 -0.75 -28.73
C GLY A 56 3.45 -0.34 -28.18
N THR A 57 3.47 0.46 -27.10
CA THR A 57 4.69 0.99 -26.52
C THR A 57 5.41 -0.08 -25.71
N VAL A 58 6.74 0.02 -25.66
CA VAL A 58 7.55 -0.88 -24.83
C VAL A 58 7.21 -0.58 -23.38
N PHE A 59 6.82 -1.61 -22.61
CA PHE A 59 6.38 -1.50 -21.21
C PHE A 59 7.30 -0.62 -20.34
N MET A 60 8.60 -0.60 -20.64
CA MET A 60 9.62 0.21 -19.97
C MET A 60 9.43 1.73 -20.11
N THR A 61 8.89 2.26 -21.21
CA THR A 61 8.85 3.72 -21.44
C THR A 61 7.68 4.41 -20.75
N ASP A 62 6.51 3.77 -20.70
CA ASP A 62 5.30 4.41 -20.14
C ASP A 62 5.07 4.09 -18.67
N ILE A 63 5.65 3.01 -18.14
CA ILE A 63 5.48 2.70 -16.71
C ILE A 63 6.11 3.75 -15.79
N HIS A 64 7.04 4.55 -16.30
CA HIS A 64 7.55 5.71 -15.57
C HIS A 64 6.42 6.70 -15.23
N LYS A 65 5.41 6.88 -16.11
CA LYS A 65 4.25 7.74 -15.81
C LYS A 65 3.45 7.23 -14.62
N LEU A 66 3.37 5.90 -14.46
CA LEU A 66 2.74 5.27 -13.30
C LEU A 66 3.55 5.55 -12.02
N PHE A 67 4.86 5.31 -12.05
CA PHE A 67 5.74 5.53 -10.89
C PHE A 67 6.04 6.99 -10.56
N THR A 68 5.68 7.93 -11.44
CA THR A 68 5.76 9.37 -11.19
C THR A 68 4.41 9.96 -10.76
N ASN A 69 3.31 9.20 -10.86
CA ASN A 69 2.00 9.62 -10.41
C ASN A 69 1.92 9.64 -8.87
N SER A 70 1.81 10.82 -8.27
CA SER A 70 1.78 10.99 -6.82
C SER A 70 0.60 10.28 -6.14
N VAL A 71 -0.56 10.22 -6.80
CA VAL A 71 -1.75 9.52 -6.26
C VAL A 71 -1.48 8.02 -6.21
N PHE A 72 -0.88 7.46 -7.26
CA PHE A 72 -0.49 6.06 -7.29
C PHE A 72 0.56 5.74 -6.23
N LEU A 73 1.61 6.56 -6.10
CA LEU A 73 2.66 6.37 -5.10
C LEU A 73 2.13 6.41 -3.67
N LEU A 74 1.25 7.37 -3.36
CA LEU A 74 0.62 7.45 -2.04
C LEU A 74 -0.30 6.26 -1.78
N ALA A 75 -1.16 5.90 -2.75
CA ALA A 75 -2.11 4.80 -2.59
C ALA A 75 -1.40 3.44 -2.45
N SER A 76 -0.46 3.15 -3.34
CA SER A 76 0.32 1.90 -3.32
C SER A 76 1.29 1.83 -2.14
N GLY A 77 1.91 2.94 -1.76
CA GLY A 77 2.77 3.03 -0.57
C GLY A 77 2.00 2.80 0.72
N PHE A 78 0.84 3.44 0.88
CA PHE A 78 -0.06 3.21 2.02
C PHE A 78 -0.54 1.77 2.07
N LEU A 79 -0.94 1.19 0.93
CA LEU A 79 -1.30 -0.22 0.79
C LEU A 79 -0.19 -1.17 1.24
N GLY A 80 1.05 -0.90 0.85
CA GLY A 80 2.20 -1.72 1.24
C GLY A 80 2.39 -1.74 2.75
N ILE A 81 2.36 -0.56 3.38
CA ILE A 81 2.47 -0.42 4.85
C ILE A 81 1.28 -1.10 5.55
N TYR A 82 0.06 -0.84 5.08
CA TYR A 82 -1.16 -1.42 5.62
C TYR A 82 -1.19 -2.95 5.51
N GLY A 83 -0.76 -3.49 4.36
CA GLY A 83 -0.67 -4.94 4.13
C GLY A 83 0.29 -5.63 5.10
N ILE A 84 1.49 -5.06 5.28
CA ILE A 84 2.47 -5.56 6.25
C ILE A 84 1.89 -5.51 7.67
N ALA A 85 1.27 -4.39 8.05
CA ALA A 85 0.66 -4.22 9.36
C ALA A 85 -0.44 -5.26 9.63
N LYS A 86 -1.36 -5.49 8.67
CA LYS A 86 -2.43 -6.48 8.79
C LYS A 86 -1.91 -7.91 8.87
N LEU A 87 -0.91 -8.26 8.07
CA LEU A 87 -0.28 -9.58 8.13
C LEU A 87 0.40 -9.80 9.49
N GLY A 88 1.12 -8.80 10.00
CA GLY A 88 1.70 -8.83 11.33
C GLY A 88 0.64 -9.04 12.42
N MET A 89 -0.42 -8.23 12.42
CA MET A 89 -1.53 -8.37 13.39
C MET A 89 -2.22 -9.74 13.31
N HIS A 90 -2.42 -10.26 12.10
CA HIS A 90 -3.02 -11.57 11.91
C HIS A 90 -2.12 -12.68 12.46
N MET A 91 -0.80 -12.58 12.26
CA MET A 91 0.19 -13.49 12.82
C MET A 91 0.18 -13.44 14.36
N PHE A 92 0.19 -12.24 14.97
CA PHE A 92 0.11 -12.07 16.42
C PHE A 92 -1.18 -12.63 17.02
N LYS A 93 -2.33 -12.36 16.38
CA LYS A 93 -3.62 -12.87 16.86
C LYS A 93 -3.69 -14.39 16.79
N ARG A 94 -3.12 -15.00 15.74
CA ARG A 94 -3.04 -16.46 15.59
C ARG A 94 -2.16 -17.09 16.67
N TYR A 95 -1.02 -16.46 17.00
CA TYR A 95 -0.13 -16.95 18.07
C TYR A 95 -0.77 -16.87 19.46
N ARG A 96 -1.56 -15.82 19.75
CA ARG A 96 -2.22 -15.63 21.07
C ARG A 96 -3.41 -16.56 21.33
N MET A 97 -3.93 -17.23 20.29
CA MET A 97 -5.11 -18.11 20.36
C MET A 97 -4.73 -19.60 20.44
N GLN A 98 -3.43 -19.92 20.53
CA GLN A 98 -2.89 -21.24 20.85
C GLN A 98 -2.36 -21.24 22.28
#